data_AF-A0A532DW11-F1
#
_entry.id   AF-A0A532DW11-F1
#
_cell.length_a   1.000
_cell.length_b   1.000
_cell.length_c   1.000
_cell.angle_alpha   90.00
_cell.angle_beta   90.00
_cell.angle_gamma   90.00
#
_symmetry.space_group_name_H-M   'P 1'
#
loop_
_entity.id
_entity.type
_entity.pdbx_description
1 polymer ?
#
loop_
_entity_poly.entity_id
_entity_poly.type
_entity_poly.pdbx_seq_one_letter_code
_entity_poly.pdbx_strand_id
1 'polypeptide(L)'
;MRILRAAVLYFLFVFGAGFVLGTGRVLLVVPLLGERAAELLEMPLMIAVIVAAARWVVRHKLDARQPSALPVGFMAMGFILLSDLVVGIWLRRMSPAEVFLNRDPVSGAAYYAALLIFATMPAIMARRRQT
;
A
#
# COMPACT_ATOMS: atom_id res chain seq x y z
N MET A 1 21.16 -2.20 8.33
CA MET A 1 20.00 -3.05 8.72
C MET A 1 18.70 -2.29 9.06
N ARG A 2 18.71 -0.98 9.43
CA ARG A 2 17.47 -0.23 9.74
C ARG A 2 16.51 -0.06 8.56
N ILE A 3 17.04 0.14 7.34
CA ILE A 3 16.26 0.36 6.11
C ILE A 3 15.36 -0.84 5.79
N LEU A 4 15.91 -2.05 5.76
CA LEU A 4 15.14 -3.27 5.50
C LEU A 4 14.03 -3.49 6.53
N ARG A 5 14.34 -3.34 7.84
CA ARG A 5 13.32 -3.44 8.90
C ARG A 5 12.21 -2.40 8.75
N ALA A 6 12.57 -1.16 8.39
CA ALA A 6 11.60 -0.11 8.15
C ALA A 6 10.72 -0.42 6.92
N ALA A 7 11.29 -0.95 5.84
CA ALA A 7 10.57 -1.33 4.63
C ALA A 7 9.59 -2.47 4.89
N VAL A 8 10.03 -3.52 5.61
CA VAL A 8 9.18 -4.65 5.99
C VAL A 8 8.04 -4.21 6.91
N LEU A 9 8.31 -3.37 7.92
CA LEU A 9 7.26 -2.85 8.79
C LEU A 9 6.26 -1.98 8.03
N TYR A 10 6.74 -1.09 7.16
CA TYR A 10 5.89 -0.23 6.35
C TYR A 10 4.98 -1.06 5.43
N PHE A 11 5.56 -2.06 4.76
CA PHE A 11 4.84 -3.04 3.98
C PHE A 11 3.79 -3.76 4.82
N LEU A 12 4.16 -4.35 5.96
CA LEU A 12 3.23 -5.12 6.81
C LEU A 12 2.05 -4.29 7.30
N PHE A 13 2.26 -3.03 7.68
CA PHE A 13 1.17 -2.16 8.10
C PHE A 13 0.20 -1.87 6.97
N VAL A 14 0.71 -1.47 5.80
CA VAL A 14 -0.14 -1.08 4.68
C VAL A 14 -0.80 -2.30 4.02
N PHE A 15 -0.05 -3.39 3.82
CA PHE A 15 -0.58 -4.63 3.29
C PHE A 15 -1.58 -5.27 4.26
N GLY A 16 -1.28 -5.35 5.56
CA GLY A 16 -2.18 -5.92 6.55
C GLY A 16 -3.48 -5.13 6.66
N ALA A 17 -3.40 -3.80 6.72
CA ALA A 17 -4.58 -2.95 6.73
C ALA A 17 -5.37 -3.06 5.42
N GLY A 18 -4.71 -3.05 4.26
CA GLY A 18 -5.36 -3.22 2.96
C GLY A 18 -6.01 -4.60 2.80
N PHE A 19 -5.41 -5.65 3.33
CA PHE A 19 -5.98 -7.00 3.33
C PHE A 19 -7.24 -7.08 4.20
N VAL A 20 -7.20 -6.51 5.41
CA VAL A 20 -8.36 -6.47 6.32
C VAL A 20 -9.48 -5.61 5.74
N LEU A 21 -9.15 -4.44 5.21
CA LEU A 21 -10.11 -3.54 4.58
C LEU A 21 -10.74 -4.16 3.33
N GLY A 22 -9.93 -4.76 2.45
CA GLY A 22 -10.43 -5.42 1.24
C GLY A 22 -11.28 -6.65 1.54
N THR A 23 -10.89 -7.45 2.54
CA THR A 23 -11.67 -8.62 2.98
C THR A 23 -12.98 -8.18 3.64
N GLY A 24 -12.92 -7.20 4.54
CA GLY A 24 -14.11 -6.61 5.17
C GLY A 24 -15.03 -5.94 4.15
N ARG A 25 -14.46 -5.31 3.12
CA ARG A 25 -15.22 -4.70 2.03
C ARG A 25 -16.09 -5.75 1.34
N VAL A 26 -15.48 -6.84 0.87
CA VAL A 26 -16.20 -7.88 0.12
C VAL A 26 -17.21 -8.63 1.00
N LEU A 27 -16.83 -8.98 2.24
CA LEU A 27 -17.67 -9.80 3.11
C LEU A 27 -18.78 -9.03 3.82
N LEU A 28 -18.55 -7.76 4.18
CA LEU A 28 -19.49 -6.98 5.01
C LEU A 28 -20.04 -5.76 4.26
N VAL A 29 -19.18 -4.99 3.59
CA VAL A 29 -19.58 -3.68 3.03
C VAL A 29 -20.34 -3.82 1.71
N VAL A 30 -19.92 -4.73 0.83
CA VAL A 30 -20.62 -5.03 -0.44
C VAL A 30 -22.07 -5.48 -0.20
N PRO A 31 -22.37 -6.44 0.70
CA PRO A 31 -23.75 -6.83 0.97
C PRO A 31 -24.58 -5.75 1.67
N LEU A 32 -23.96 -4.78 2.36
CA LEU A 32 -24.68 -3.72 3.09
C LEU A 32 -24.90 -2.43 2.29
N LEU A 33 -23.93 -2.02 1.48
CA LEU A 33 -23.86 -0.69 0.85
C LEU A 33 -23.71 -0.75 -0.68
N GLY A 34 -23.56 -1.95 -1.26
CA GLY A 34 -23.33 -2.16 -2.68
C GLY A 34 -21.87 -1.92 -3.10
N GLU A 35 -21.47 -2.51 -4.23
CA GLU A 35 -20.08 -2.51 -4.73
C GLU A 35 -19.48 -1.11 -4.88
N ARG A 36 -20.21 -0.17 -5.48
CA ARG A 36 -19.69 1.18 -5.79
C ARG A 36 -19.39 2.01 -4.54
N ALA A 37 -20.28 2.00 -3.54
CA ALA A 37 -20.06 2.75 -2.31
C ALA A 37 -18.92 2.13 -1.48
N ALA A 38 -18.83 0.80 -1.50
CA ALA A 38 -17.78 0.06 -0.83
C ALA A 38 -16.38 0.37 -1.40
N GLU A 39 -16.25 0.48 -2.72
CA GLU A 39 -14.99 0.86 -3.38
C GLU A 39 -14.61 2.32 -3.12
N LEU A 40 -15.58 3.24 -3.20
CA LEU A 40 -15.36 4.67 -2.94
C LEU A 40 -14.88 4.94 -1.52
N LEU A 41 -15.33 4.13 -0.54
CA LEU A 41 -14.93 4.28 0.86
C LEU A 41 -13.53 3.70 1.13
N GLU A 42 -13.11 2.69 0.36
CA GLU A 42 -11.81 2.04 0.49
C GLU A 42 -10.65 2.95 0.06
N MET A 43 -10.83 3.72 -1.02
CA MET A 43 -9.80 4.64 -1.52
C MET A 43 -9.29 5.66 -0.49
N PRO A 44 -10.14 6.48 0.18
CA PRO A 44 -9.68 7.45 1.16
C PRO A 44 -9.11 6.78 2.42
N LEU A 45 -9.65 5.63 2.83
CA LEU A 45 -9.11 4.86 3.95
C LEU A 45 -7.70 4.34 3.66
N MET A 46 -7.46 3.80 2.46
CA MET A 46 -6.14 3.32 2.04
C MET A 46 -5.11 4.46 2.03
N ILE A 47 -5.49 5.65 1.55
CA ILE A 47 -4.60 6.82 1.61
C ILE A 47 -4.28 7.19 3.06
N ALA A 48 -5.27 7.20 3.95
CA ALA A 48 -5.06 7.49 5.37
C ALA A 48 -4.10 6.49 6.04
N VAL A 49 -4.27 5.20 5.75
CA VAL A 49 -3.38 4.11 6.21
C VAL A 49 -1.95 4.32 5.70
N ILE A 50 -1.77 4.62 4.42
CA ILE A 50 -0.45 4.88 3.82
C ILE A 50 0.23 6.05 4.53
N VAL A 51 -0.48 7.16 4.74
CA VAL A 51 0.05 8.36 5.42
C VAL A 51 0.42 8.05 6.87
N ALA A 52 -0.46 7.35 7.60
CA ALA A 52 -0.24 7.01 9.00
C ALA A 52 0.96 6.05 9.17
N ALA A 53 1.04 5.01 8.34
CA ALA A 53 2.14 4.06 8.34
C ALA A 53 3.46 4.73 7.96
N ALA A 54 3.48 5.56 6.91
CA ALA A 54 4.67 6.29 6.48
C ALA A 54 5.16 7.22 7.60
N ARG A 55 4.25 7.97 8.23
CA ARG A 55 4.56 8.85 9.37
C ARG A 55 5.10 8.07 10.56
N TRP A 56 4.51 6.94 10.90
CA TRP A 56 4.94 6.13 12.03
C TRP A 56 6.34 5.55 11.80
N VAL A 57 6.60 5.01 10.61
CA VAL A 57 7.90 4.41 10.24
C VAL A 57 8.99 5.48 10.19
N VAL A 58 8.72 6.64 9.57
CA VAL A 58 9.66 7.77 9.56
C VAL A 58 9.90 8.31 10.98
N ARG A 59 8.89 8.31 11.85
CA ARG A 59 9.03 8.80 13.22
C ARG A 59 9.83 7.87 14.14
N HIS A 60 9.62 6.56 14.02
CA HIS A 60 10.16 5.58 14.97
C HIS A 60 11.37 4.81 14.46
N LYS A 61 11.59 4.71 13.14
CA LYS A 61 12.63 3.86 12.56
C LYS A 61 13.67 4.61 11.74
N LEU A 62 13.33 5.76 11.16
CA LEU A 62 14.29 6.62 10.45
C LEU A 62 14.72 7.80 11.32
N ASP A 63 16.03 8.07 11.37
CA ASP A 63 16.52 9.30 11.98
C ASP A 63 16.31 10.46 11.02
N ALA A 64 15.94 11.62 11.56
CA ALA A 64 15.67 12.83 10.79
C ALA A 64 16.85 13.30 9.92
N ARG A 65 18.08 12.79 10.13
CA ARG A 65 19.27 13.12 9.33
C ARG A 65 19.55 12.19 8.16
N GLN A 66 18.82 11.09 7.98
CA GLN A 66 19.16 10.10 6.94
C GLN A 66 18.35 10.32 5.64
N PRO A 67 18.99 10.58 4.49
CA PRO A 67 18.32 10.65 3.18
C PRO A 67 17.82 9.27 2.67
N SER A 68 17.92 8.21 3.48
CA SER A 68 17.63 6.83 3.09
C SER A 68 16.14 6.44 3.16
N ALA A 69 15.21 7.40 3.14
CA ALA A 69 13.76 7.13 3.17
C ALA A 69 13.20 6.64 1.82
N LEU A 70 13.85 7.03 0.71
CA LEU A 70 13.41 6.68 -0.63
C LEU A 70 13.60 5.17 -0.93
N PRO A 71 14.75 4.53 -0.61
CA PRO A 71 14.91 3.08 -0.76
C PRO A 71 13.90 2.26 0.07
N VAL A 72 13.48 2.76 1.24
CA VAL A 72 12.48 2.09 2.10
C VAL A 72 11.14 1.95 1.38
N GLY A 73 10.67 3.03 0.75
CA GLY A 73 9.42 3.03 0.00
C GLY A 73 9.46 2.13 -1.24
N PHE A 74 10.55 2.16 -2.00
CA PHE A 74 10.73 1.28 -3.17
C PHE A 74 10.82 -0.20 -2.79
N MET A 75 11.53 -0.55 -1.70
CA MET A 75 11.57 -1.94 -1.23
C MET A 75 10.19 -2.41 -0.76
N ALA A 76 9.47 -1.56 -0.01
CA ALA A 76 8.11 -1.86 0.43
C ALA A 76 7.16 -2.04 -0.77
N MET A 77 7.33 -1.24 -1.82
CA MET A 77 6.57 -1.37 -3.07
C MET A 77 6.83 -2.74 -3.73
N GLY A 78 8.09 -3.18 -3.77
CA GLY A 78 8.43 -4.52 -4.25
C GLY A 78 7.74 -5.62 -3.45
N PHE A 79 7.69 -5.50 -2.12
CA PHE A 79 6.97 -6.46 -1.27
C PHE A 79 5.46 -6.43 -1.49
N ILE A 80 4.85 -5.26 -1.69
CA ILE A 80 3.42 -5.16 -2.05
C ILE A 80 3.15 -5.87 -3.36
N LEU A 81 3.95 -5.63 -4.41
CA LEU A 81 3.75 -6.26 -5.72
C LEU A 81 3.89 -7.78 -5.66
N LEU A 82 4.91 -8.28 -4.95
CA LEU A 82 5.08 -9.71 -4.68
C LEU A 82 3.87 -10.30 -3.96
N SER A 83 3.35 -9.59 -2.96
CA SER A 83 2.22 -10.06 -2.17
C SER A 83 0.92 -10.01 -2.95
N ASP A 84 0.69 -8.99 -3.78
CA ASP A 84 -0.47 -8.89 -4.68
C ASP A 84 -0.46 -10.07 -5.68
N LEU A 85 0.72 -10.45 -6.18
CA LEU A 85 0.88 -11.61 -7.06
C LEU A 85 0.59 -12.92 -6.33
N VAL A 86 1.15 -13.11 -5.13
CA VAL A 86 0.92 -14.31 -4.31
C VAL A 86 -0.56 -14.44 -3.97
N VAL A 87 -1.19 -13.37 -3.48
CA VAL A 87 -2.63 -13.36 -3.14
C VAL A 87 -3.51 -13.54 -4.37
N GLY A 88 -3.18 -12.90 -5.49
CA GLY A 88 -3.91 -13.06 -6.75
C GLY A 88 -3.92 -14.51 -7.24
N ILE A 89 -2.76 -15.17 -7.19
CA ILE A 89 -2.62 -16.57 -7.63
C ILE A 89 -3.25 -17.53 -6.62
N TRP A 90 -2.94 -17.39 -5.33
CA TRP A 90 -3.40 -18.34 -4.31
C TRP A 90 -4.85 -18.16 -3.91
N LEU A 91 -5.27 -16.92 -3.64
CA LEU A 91 -6.58 -16.62 -3.07
C LEU A 91 -7.63 -16.39 -4.16
N ARG A 92 -7.24 -15.72 -5.25
CA ARG A 92 -8.16 -15.40 -6.36
C ARG A 92 -8.08 -16.38 -7.53
N ARG A 93 -7.16 -17.36 -7.51
CA ARG A 93 -6.87 -18.32 -8.59
C ARG A 93 -6.67 -17.65 -9.96
N MET A 94 -6.20 -16.41 -9.97
CA MET A 94 -5.94 -15.64 -11.19
C MET A 94 -4.54 -15.94 -11.71
N SER A 95 -4.36 -15.98 -13.02
CA SER A 95 -3.03 -16.11 -13.62
C SER A 95 -2.20 -14.83 -13.40
N PRO A 96 -0.85 -14.92 -13.38
CA PRO A 96 0.01 -13.75 -13.22
C PRO A 96 -0.25 -12.68 -14.30
N ALA A 97 -0.60 -13.14 -15.50
CA ALA A 97 -1.01 -12.30 -16.61
C ALA A 97 -2.32 -11.57 -16.29
N GLU A 98 -3.36 -12.25 -15.78
CA GLU A 98 -4.64 -11.62 -15.44
C GLU A 98 -4.54 -10.61 -14.28
N VAL A 99 -3.65 -10.83 -13.30
CA VAL A 99 -3.41 -9.89 -12.18
C VAL A 99 -2.91 -8.52 -12.67
N PHE A 100 -2.18 -8.50 -13.79
CA PHE A 100 -1.62 -7.28 -14.38
C PHE A 100 -2.35 -6.78 -15.64
N LEU A 101 -2.85 -7.67 -16.49
CA LEU A 101 -3.42 -7.36 -17.80
C LEU A 101 -4.95 -7.24 -17.79
N ASN A 102 -5.64 -7.83 -16.82
CA ASN A 102 -7.11 -7.78 -16.74
C ASN A 102 -7.61 -6.63 -15.83
N ARG A 103 -6.72 -5.71 -15.45
CA ARG A 103 -7.11 -4.49 -14.72
C ARG A 103 -7.73 -3.51 -15.71
N ASP A 104 -8.97 -3.12 -15.44
CA ASP A 104 -9.67 -2.03 -16.12
C ASP A 104 -8.73 -0.83 -16.28
N PRO A 105 -8.60 -0.18 -17.45
CA PRO A 105 -7.56 0.83 -17.71
C PRO A 105 -7.55 1.97 -16.67
N VAL A 106 -8.73 2.33 -16.19
CA VAL A 106 -8.92 3.37 -15.16
C VAL A 106 -8.48 2.89 -13.78
N SER A 107 -8.85 1.65 -13.41
CA SER A 107 -8.52 1.05 -12.11
C SER A 107 -7.04 0.67 -12.02
N GLY A 108 -6.45 0.24 -13.13
CA GLY A 108 -5.01 0.01 -13.27
C GLY A 108 -4.20 1.30 -13.09
N ALA A 109 -4.58 2.39 -13.77
CA ALA A 109 -3.92 3.68 -13.61
C ALA A 109 -4.00 4.20 -12.16
N ALA A 110 -5.18 4.09 -11.53
CA ALA A 110 -5.36 4.46 -10.13
C ALA A 110 -4.50 3.61 -9.18
N TYR A 111 -4.38 2.31 -9.44
CA TYR A 111 -3.52 1.40 -8.67
C TYR A 111 -2.05 1.80 -8.77
N TYR A 112 -1.51 1.98 -9.98
CA TYR A 112 -0.12 2.39 -10.15
C TYR A 112 0.16 3.78 -9.60
N ALA A 113 -0.80 4.72 -9.71
CA ALA A 113 -0.69 6.03 -9.08
C ALA A 113 -0.62 5.92 -7.55
N ALA A 114 -1.49 5.12 -6.94
CA ALA A 114 -1.46 4.84 -5.51
C ALA A 114 -0.15 4.17 -5.07
N LEU A 115 0.39 3.29 -5.91
CA LEU A 115 1.67 2.61 -5.68
C LEU A 115 2.85 3.60 -5.70
N LEU A 116 2.87 4.52 -6.67
CA LEU A 116 3.87 5.59 -6.74
C LEU A 116 3.77 6.54 -5.53
N ILE A 117 2.56 6.89 -5.11
CA ILE A 117 2.33 7.67 -3.88
C ILE A 117 2.87 6.89 -2.69
N PHE A 118 2.53 5.60 -2.55
CA PHE A 118 3.01 4.74 -1.47
C PHE A 118 4.54 4.66 -1.40
N ALA A 119 5.21 4.53 -2.55
CA ALA A 119 6.66 4.45 -2.66
C ALA A 119 7.34 5.78 -2.30
N THR A 120 6.74 6.92 -2.64
CA THR A 120 7.32 8.24 -2.41
C THR A 120 6.96 8.84 -1.03
N MET A 121 5.88 8.38 -0.40
CA MET A 121 5.35 8.94 0.84
C MET A 121 6.34 8.97 2.02
N PRO A 122 7.15 7.91 2.27
CA PRO A 122 8.16 7.94 3.34
C PRO A 122 9.21 9.04 3.11
N ALA A 123 9.59 9.28 1.85
CA ALA A 123 10.57 10.33 1.51
C ALA A 123 9.98 11.74 1.68
N ILE A 124 8.72 11.95 1.27
CA ILE A 124 8.01 13.21 1.47
C ILE A 124 7.89 13.52 2.97
N MET A 125 7.50 12.54 3.77
CA MET A 125 7.33 12.72 5.22
C MET A 125 8.66 12.93 5.95
N ALA A 126 9.74 12.29 5.51
CA ALA A 126 11.08 12.52 6.04
C ALA A 126 11.58 13.94 5.75
N ARG A 127 11.36 14.45 4.52
CA ARG A 127 11.71 15.84 4.15
C ARG A 127 10.95 16.88 4.97
N ARG A 128 9.65 16.70 5.18
CA ARG A 128 8.82 17.60 6.01
C ARG A 128 9.23 17.66 7.48
N ARG A 129 10.06 16.73 7.94
CA ARG A 129 10.56 16.68 9.33
C ARG A 129 11.91 17.40 9.50
N GLN A 130 12.57 17.75 8.40
CA GLN A 130 13.88 18.41 8.37
C GLN A 130 13.79 19.93 8.20
N THR A 131 12.72 20.41 7.56
CA THR A 131 12.29 21.82 7.53
C THR A 131 11.52 22.18 8.79
#